data_AF-A0A822DET1-F1
#
_entry.id   AF-A0A822DET1-F1
#
_cell.length_a   1.000
_cell.length_b   1.000
_cell.length_c   1.000
_cell.angle_alpha   90.00
_cell.angle_beta   90.00
_cell.angle_gamma   90.00
#
_symmetry.space_group_name_H-M   'P 1'
#
loop_
_entity.id
_entity.type
_entity.pdbx_description
1 polymer ?
#
loop_
_entity_poly.entity_id
_entity_poly.type
_entity_poly.pdbx_seq_one_letter_code
_entity_poly.pdbx_strand_id
1 'polypeptide(L)'
;RPDRQPEFTQIDLELSFISRENIFSLVEQLLVACWPDKVENVPFPRLTFAECMSRYGTDKPDTRFELEIEHNAEQLSITSPISLNDIKNIIDDNDIRYDNNNRK
;
A
#
# COMPACT_ATOMS: atom_id res chain seq x y z
N ARG A 1 11.35 -2.90 -17.16
CA ARG A 1 10.06 -2.17 -17.21
C ARG A 1 9.33 -2.63 -18.49
N PRO A 2 8.62 -3.76 -18.45
CA PRO A 2 8.03 -4.38 -19.65
C PRO A 2 6.88 -3.56 -20.25
N ASP A 3 6.11 -2.83 -19.42
CA ASP A 3 4.96 -2.03 -19.87
C ASP A 3 5.34 -0.67 -20.50
N ARG A 4 6.60 -0.47 -20.90
CA ARG A 4 7.06 0.80 -21.48
C ARG A 4 7.60 0.57 -22.87
N GLN A 5 6.89 1.10 -23.85
CA GLN A 5 7.36 1.24 -25.22
C GLN A 5 7.79 2.69 -25.46
N PRO A 6 8.78 2.93 -26.34
CA PRO A 6 9.23 4.28 -26.68
C PRO A 6 8.12 5.10 -27.35
N GLU A 7 7.19 4.42 -28.03
CA GLU A 7 6.03 5.02 -28.68
C GLU A 7 4.76 4.32 -28.19
N PHE A 8 3.70 5.10 -27.95
CA PHE A 8 2.39 4.60 -27.54
C PHE A 8 1.29 5.55 -28.02
N THR A 9 0.10 5.01 -28.25
CA THR A 9 -1.07 5.79 -28.68
C THR A 9 -1.91 6.16 -27.47
N GLN A 10 -2.35 7.41 -27.41
CA GLN A 10 -3.29 7.90 -26.41
C GLN A 10 -4.62 8.24 -27.07
N ILE A 11 -5.72 8.01 -26.36
CA ILE A 11 -7.03 8.55 -26.70
C ILE A 11 -7.16 9.85 -25.91
N ASP A 12 -7.16 10.97 -26.61
CA ASP A 12 -7.26 12.31 -26.03
C ASP A 12 -8.71 12.81 -26.07
N LEU A 13 -9.21 13.39 -24.97
CA LEU A 13 -10.61 13.81 -24.81
C LEU A 13 -10.67 15.19 -24.15
N GLU A 14 -11.34 16.13 -24.81
CA GLU A 14 -11.57 17.49 -24.31
C GLU A 14 -13.05 17.85 -24.36
N LEU A 15 -13.59 18.38 -23.26
CA LEU A 15 -15.03 18.58 -23.06
C LEU A 15 -15.30 19.92 -22.36
N SER A 16 -16.31 20.65 -22.83
CA SER A 16 -16.70 21.96 -22.28
C SER A 16 -17.89 21.85 -21.33
N PHE A 17 -17.89 22.66 -20.27
CA PHE A 17 -19.02 22.81 -19.32
C PHE A 17 -19.51 21.51 -18.69
N ILE A 18 -18.60 20.56 -18.45
CA ILE A 18 -18.91 19.23 -17.92
C ILE A 18 -18.52 19.09 -16.44
N SER A 19 -19.24 18.28 -15.68
CA SER A 19 -18.86 17.93 -14.31
C SER A 19 -17.92 16.71 -14.26
N ARG A 20 -17.21 16.55 -13.14
CA ARG A 20 -16.36 15.37 -12.90
C ARG A 20 -17.13 14.05 -13.02
N GLU A 21 -18.36 14.00 -12.52
CA GLU A 21 -19.18 12.79 -12.56
C GLU A 21 -19.52 12.37 -13.99
N ASN A 22 -19.77 13.35 -14.86
CA ASN A 22 -20.06 13.07 -16.26
C ASN A 22 -18.81 12.58 -17.00
N ILE A 23 -17.61 13.06 -16.65
CA ILE A 23 -16.35 12.53 -17.20
C ILE A 23 -16.17 11.07 -16.80
N PHE A 24 -16.38 10.72 -15.52
CA PHE A 24 -16.29 9.33 -15.08
C PHE A 24 -17.27 8.45 -15.85
N SER A 25 -18.55 8.84 -15.89
CA SER A 25 -19.57 8.09 -16.60
C SER A 25 -19.27 7.93 -18.10
N LEU A 26 -18.72 8.94 -18.76
CA LEU A 26 -18.32 8.87 -20.16
C LEU A 26 -17.18 7.85 -20.37
N VAL A 27 -16.13 7.92 -19.55
CA VAL A 27 -14.97 7.02 -19.64
C VAL A 27 -15.37 5.58 -19.32
N GLU A 28 -16.20 5.37 -18.30
CA GLU A 28 -16.74 4.04 -17.96
C GLU A 28 -17.54 3.46 -19.13
N GLN A 29 -18.42 4.24 -19.75
CA GLN A 29 -19.19 3.80 -20.92
C GLN A 29 -18.30 3.50 -22.13
N LEU A 30 -17.26 4.31 -22.37
CA LEU A 30 -16.27 4.05 -23.42
C LEU A 30 -15.58 2.70 -23.19
N LEU A 31 -15.12 2.44 -21.96
CA LEU A 31 -14.48 1.18 -21.59
C LEU A 31 -15.43 -0.01 -21.77
N VAL A 32 -16.68 0.11 -21.33
CA VAL A 32 -17.70 -0.94 -21.52
C VAL A 32 -17.96 -1.22 -23.00
N ALA A 33 -18.03 -0.17 -23.83
CA ALA A 33 -18.30 -0.31 -25.26
C ALA A 33 -17.11 -0.91 -26.04
N CYS A 34 -15.88 -0.67 -25.60
CA CYS A 34 -14.67 -1.19 -26.23
C CYS A 34 -14.25 -2.56 -25.69
N TRP A 35 -14.80 -3.02 -24.56
CA TRP A 35 -14.45 -4.31 -23.99
C TRP A 35 -15.06 -5.45 -24.81
N PRO A 36 -14.30 -6.51 -25.12
CA PRO A 36 -14.81 -7.62 -25.93
C PRO A 36 -15.88 -8.45 -25.21
N ASP A 37 -15.80 -8.53 -23.88
CA ASP A 37 -16.70 -9.30 -23.02
C ASP A 37 -17.66 -8.40 -22.24
N LYS A 38 -18.65 -9.00 -21.59
CA LYS A 38 -19.52 -8.28 -20.67
C LYS A 38 -18.71 -7.75 -19.49
N VAL A 39 -18.70 -6.45 -19.31
CA VAL A 39 -18.15 -5.77 -18.12
C VAL A 39 -19.21 -5.77 -17.02
N GLU A 40 -18.81 -6.20 -15.83
CA GLU A 40 -19.64 -6.16 -14.61
C GLU A 40 -19.20 -5.01 -13.69
N ASN A 41 -20.02 -4.70 -12.68
CA ASN A 41 -19.72 -3.68 -11.66
C ASN A 41 -19.55 -2.26 -12.21
N VAL A 42 -20.49 -1.82 -13.04
CA VAL A 42 -20.62 -0.42 -13.49
C VAL A 42 -21.71 0.27 -12.64
N PRO A 43 -21.48 1.48 -12.08
CA PRO A 43 -20.27 2.29 -12.18
C PRO A 43 -19.08 1.64 -11.44
N PHE A 44 -17.86 1.90 -11.91
CA PHE A 44 -16.68 1.27 -11.33
C PHE A 44 -16.47 1.74 -9.87
N PRO A 45 -16.02 0.85 -8.97
CA PRO A 45 -15.72 1.22 -7.59
C PRO A 45 -14.69 2.36 -7.55
N ARG A 46 -14.99 3.39 -6.74
CA ARG A 46 -14.11 4.55 -6.58
C ARG A 46 -13.48 4.54 -5.20
N LEU A 47 -12.18 4.70 -5.19
CA LEU A 47 -11.39 4.89 -3.99
C LEU A 47 -10.71 6.24 -4.07
N THR A 48 -10.71 6.96 -2.96
CA THR A 48 -9.85 8.13 -2.79
C THR A 48 -8.39 7.68 -2.71
N PHE A 49 -7.48 8.58 -3.05
CA PHE A 49 -6.05 8.32 -2.89
C PHE A 49 -5.69 7.90 -1.45
N ALA A 50 -6.30 8.54 -0.45
CA ALA A 50 -6.07 8.20 0.96
C ALA A 50 -6.51 6.77 1.29
N GLU A 51 -7.66 6.32 0.78
CA GLU A 51 -8.12 4.94 0.94
C GLU A 51 -7.20 3.95 0.23
N CYS A 52 -6.79 4.24 -1.02
CA CYS A 52 -5.85 3.41 -1.76
C CYS A 52 -4.52 3.23 -1.02
N MET A 53 -3.94 4.33 -0.53
CA MET A 53 -2.67 4.29 0.19
C MET A 53 -2.80 3.59 1.55
N SER A 54 -3.88 3.83 2.28
CA SER A 54 -4.12 3.18 3.57
C SER A 54 -4.35 1.68 3.42
N ARG A 55 -5.20 1.26 2.48
CA ARG A 55 -5.62 -0.14 2.32
C ARG A 55 -4.69 -0.97 1.45
N TYR A 56 -3.92 -0.37 0.54
CA TYR A 56 -3.14 -1.13 -0.45
C TYR A 56 -1.70 -0.64 -0.61
N GLY A 57 -1.33 0.50 -0.03
CA GLY A 57 0.03 1.06 -0.14
C GLY A 57 0.40 1.51 -1.56
N THR A 58 -0.57 1.56 -2.48
CA THR A 58 -0.39 1.99 -3.88
C THR A 58 -1.64 2.71 -4.37
N ASP A 59 -1.46 3.69 -5.26
CA ASP A 59 -2.52 4.43 -5.95
C ASP A 59 -3.17 3.66 -7.11
N LYS A 60 -2.62 2.50 -7.47
CA LYS A 60 -3.12 1.58 -8.50
C LYS A 60 -3.27 0.16 -7.96
N PRO A 61 -4.16 -0.05 -6.96
CA PRO A 61 -4.30 -1.34 -6.30
C PRO A 61 -4.86 -2.40 -7.25
N ASP A 62 -4.38 -3.63 -7.09
CA ASP A 62 -5.00 -4.80 -7.70
C ASP A 62 -6.14 -5.30 -6.79
N THR A 63 -7.36 -4.88 -7.07
CA THR A 63 -8.56 -5.16 -6.25
C THR A 63 -9.17 -6.54 -6.50
N ARG A 64 -8.52 -7.39 -7.32
CA ARG A 64 -8.99 -8.76 -7.56
C ARG A 64 -8.74 -9.69 -6.37
N PHE A 65 -7.84 -9.29 -5.47
CA PHE A 65 -7.47 -10.03 -4.27
C PHE A 65 -7.82 -9.20 -3.03
N GLU A 66 -8.29 -9.86 -1.97
CA GLU A 66 -8.63 -9.23 -0.69
C GLU A 66 -7.38 -9.03 0.20
N LEU A 67 -6.27 -8.55 -0.39
CA LEU A 67 -5.00 -8.36 0.30
C LEU A 67 -4.84 -6.90 0.76
N GLU A 68 -5.63 -6.50 1.74
CA GLU A 68 -5.57 -5.17 2.33
C GLU A 68 -4.52 -5.07 3.46
N ILE A 69 -3.94 -3.88 3.61
CA ILE A 69 -3.04 -3.52 4.69
C ILE A 69 -3.87 -3.21 5.94
N GLU A 70 -3.74 -4.04 6.96
CA GLU A 70 -4.29 -3.77 8.28
C GLU A 70 -3.28 -3.02 9.15
N HIS A 71 -3.73 -1.92 9.77
CA HIS A 71 -2.91 -1.14 10.70
C HIS A 71 -3.21 -1.58 12.14
N ASN A 72 -2.35 -2.41 12.73
CA ASN A 72 -2.47 -2.88 14.13
C ASN A 72 -1.47 -2.19 15.07
N ALA A 73 -1.40 -0.85 15.02
CA ALA A 73 -0.45 -0.05 15.80
C ALA A 73 -0.50 -0.30 17.33
N GLU A 74 -1.66 -0.69 17.85
CA GLU A 74 -1.85 -0.99 19.28
C GLU A 74 -1.00 -2.19 19.76
N GLN A 75 -0.74 -3.16 18.88
CA GLN A 75 -0.01 -4.39 19.20
C GLN A 75 1.52 -4.19 19.28
N LEU A 76 2.03 -3.03 18.89
CA LEU A 76 3.45 -2.67 19.01
C LEU A 76 3.77 -1.97 20.35
N SER A 77 2.74 -1.55 21.10
CA SER A 77 2.90 -0.90 22.41
C SER A 77 3.32 -1.85 23.55
N ILE A 78 3.30 -3.17 23.31
CA ILE A 78 3.65 -4.20 24.31
C ILE A 78 5.15 -4.48 24.42
N THR A 79 5.99 -3.83 23.61
CA THR A 79 7.43 -3.84 23.91
C THR A 79 7.64 -2.84 25.05
N SER A 80 7.41 -3.32 26.28
CA SER A 80 7.85 -2.61 27.47
C SER A 80 9.29 -2.18 27.23
N PRO A 81 9.67 -0.92 27.49
CA PRO A 81 11.05 -0.50 27.33
C PRO A 81 11.91 -1.47 28.13
N ILE A 82 12.84 -2.15 27.46
CA ILE A 82 13.74 -3.12 28.10
C ILE A 82 14.34 -2.40 29.30
N SER A 83 14.01 -2.88 30.50
CA SER A 83 14.51 -2.29 31.73
C SER A 83 16.00 -2.59 31.82
N LEU A 84 16.78 -1.71 32.44
CA LEU A 84 18.18 -2.00 32.76
C LEU A 84 18.33 -3.29 33.58
N ASN A 85 17.28 -3.67 34.33
CA ASN A 85 17.25 -4.95 35.05
C ASN A 85 17.11 -6.15 34.11
N ASP A 86 16.37 -6.02 32.99
CA ASP A 86 16.25 -7.08 31.99
C ASP A 86 17.59 -7.31 31.28
N ILE A 87 18.32 -6.23 30.99
CA ILE A 87 19.69 -6.29 30.45
C ILE A 87 20.64 -6.97 31.45
N LYS A 88 20.54 -6.62 32.73
CA LYS A 88 21.42 -7.17 33.77
C LYS A 88 21.20 -8.68 33.97
N ASN A 89 19.94 -9.11 33.99
CA ASN A 89 19.60 -10.54 34.07
C ASN A 89 20.11 -11.32 32.86
N ILE A 90 20.03 -10.75 31.64
CA ILE A 90 20.59 -11.39 30.43
C ILE A 90 22.13 -11.50 30.50
N ILE A 91 22.81 -10.50 31.06
CA ILE A 91 24.27 -10.53 31.22
C ILE A 91 24.67 -11.58 32.27
N ASP A 92 23.92 -11.65 33.37
CA ASP A 92 24.17 -12.59 34.46
C ASP A 92 23.85 -14.06 34.06
N ASP A 93 22.79 -14.28 33.26
CA ASP A 93 22.40 -15.61 32.75
C ASP A 93 23.35 -16.17 31.68
N ASN A 94 24.09 -15.32 30.96
CA ASN A 94 25.05 -15.74 29.93
C ASN A 94 26.50 -15.89 30.45
N ASP A 95 26.74 -15.75 31.76
CA ASP A 95 28.06 -15.81 32.42
C ASP A 95 29.16 -15.07 31.62
N ILE A 96 28.82 -13.91 31.04
CA ILE A 96 29.77 -13.08 30.28
C ILE A 96 30.64 -12.35 31.31
N ARG A 97 31.65 -13.06 31.81
CA ARG A 97 32.70 -12.49 32.65
C ARG A 97 33.54 -11.54 31.79
N TYR A 98 33.44 -10.24 32.06
CA TYR A 98 34.44 -9.28 31.60
C TYR A 98 35.80 -9.65 32.23
N ASP A 99 36.66 -10.32 31.46
CA ASP A 99 38.04 -10.57 31.86
C ASP A 99 38.84 -9.26 31.78
N ASN A 100 39.02 -8.61 32.92
CA ASN A 100 39.77 -7.37 33.06
C ASN A 100 41.30 -7.59 33.18
N ASN A 101 41.83 -8.80 32.95
CA ASN A 101 43.24 -9.11 33.19
C ASN A 101 44.22 -8.84 32.03
N ASN A 102 43.82 -8.15 30.95
CA ASN A 102 44.74 -7.79 29.87
C ASN A 102 44.95 -6.27 29.72
N ARG A 103 45.43 -5.64 30.79
CA ARG A 103 46.27 -4.43 30.68
C ARG A 103 47.68 -4.77 31.18
N LYS A 104 48.54 -5.15 30.24
CA LYS A 104 49.97 -4.84 30.29
C LYS A 104 50.27 -3.87 29.16
#